data_AF-A0A971GSL9-F1
#
_entry.id   AF-A0A971GSL9-F1
#
_cell.length_a   1.000
_cell.length_b   1.000
_cell.length_c   1.000
_cell.angle_alpha   90.00
_cell.angle_beta   90.00
_cell.angle_gamma   90.00
#
_symmetry.space_group_name_H-M   'P 1'
#
loop_
_entity.id
_entity.type
_entity.pdbx_description
1 polymer ?
#
loop_
_entity_poly.entity_id
_entity_poly.type
_entity_poly.pdbx_seq_one_letter_code
_entity_poly.pdbx_strand_id
1 'polypeptide(L)'
;MKYIIKRVIIYALLALSVAVISCREEYGLKPGPAAVNGEFRPGTDFLNTDGPVSLRGEWKFRWLEDDPSFANPDYDDSSWPLLETKGYWTGLTGSGTGYGWYRLHIIFDGTVPAAGTKLGLSIPYIKSAYDLYVNG
;
A
#
# COMPACT_ATOMS: atom_id res chain seq x y z
N MET A 1 -38.04 -30.16 -18.09
CA MET A 1 -36.96 -29.55 -18.90
C MET A 1 -36.81 -28.03 -18.70
N LYS A 2 -37.88 -27.21 -18.84
CA LYS A 2 -37.82 -25.73 -18.69
C LYS A 2 -37.27 -25.23 -17.32
N TYR A 3 -37.52 -25.94 -16.23
CA TYR A 3 -37.05 -25.58 -14.88
C TYR A 3 -35.55 -25.77 -14.66
N ILE A 4 -34.95 -26.77 -15.31
CA ILE A 4 -33.51 -27.06 -15.20
C ILE A 4 -32.71 -25.96 -15.92
N ILE A 5 -33.18 -25.54 -17.10
CA ILE A 5 -32.57 -24.48 -17.89
C ILE A 5 -32.59 -23.14 -17.12
N LYS A 6 -33.69 -22.79 -16.44
CA LYS A 6 -33.76 -21.57 -15.61
C LYS A 6 -32.78 -21.59 -14.43
N ARG A 7 -32.62 -22.74 -13.76
CA ARG A 7 -31.67 -22.87 -12.64
C ARG A 7 -30.22 -22.75 -13.10
N VAL A 8 -29.88 -23.37 -14.22
CA VAL A 8 -28.54 -23.27 -14.82
C VAL A 8 -28.22 -21.81 -15.20
N ILE A 9 -29.18 -21.08 -15.77
CA ILE A 9 -29.01 -19.66 -16.11
C ILE A 9 -28.82 -18.80 -14.84
N ILE A 10 -29.59 -19.04 -13.77
CA ILE A 10 -29.45 -18.30 -12.51
C ILE A 10 -28.07 -18.55 -11.87
N TYR A 11 -27.60 -19.80 -11.85
CA TYR A 11 -26.27 -20.11 -11.31
C TYR A 11 -25.15 -19.55 -12.17
N ALA A 12 -25.30 -19.54 -13.50
CA ALA A 12 -24.33 -18.92 -14.40
C ALA A 12 -24.24 -17.40 -14.18
N LEU A 13 -25.37 -16.72 -13.99
CA LEU A 13 -25.41 -15.27 -13.72
C LEU A 13 -24.84 -14.93 -12.33
N LEU A 14 -25.12 -15.75 -11.31
CA LEU A 14 -24.53 -15.59 -9.97
C LEU A 14 -23.01 -15.81 -10.00
N ALA A 15 -22.53 -16.86 -10.66
CA ALA A 15 -21.10 -17.13 -10.80
C ALA A 15 -20.38 -16.01 -11.58
N LEU A 16 -21.01 -15.48 -12.63
CA LEU A 16 -20.48 -14.34 -13.37
C LEU A 16 -20.38 -13.09 -12.48
N SER A 17 -21.39 -12.81 -11.65
CA SER A 17 -21.38 -11.68 -10.71
C SER A 17 -20.29 -11.77 -9.65
N VAL A 18 -19.99 -12.98 -9.14
CA VAL A 18 -18.90 -13.21 -8.16
C VAL A 18 -17.53 -13.03 -8.82
N ALA A 19 -17.38 -13.43 -10.08
CA ALA A 19 -16.13 -13.22 -10.83
C ALA A 19 -15.82 -11.73 -11.06
N VAL A 20 -16.84 -10.87 -11.26
CA VAL A 20 -16.62 -9.42 -11.46
C VAL A 20 -16.18 -8.72 -10.16
N ILE A 21 -16.53 -9.25 -8.99
CA ILE A 21 -16.13 -8.65 -7.70
C ILE A 21 -14.67 -9.01 -7.36
N SER A 22 -14.16 -10.14 -7.88
CA SER A 22 -12.81 -10.64 -7.57
C SER A 22 -11.67 -9.97 -8.34
N CYS A 23 -11.97 -9.25 -9.42
CA CYS A 23 -11.04 -8.31 -10.03
C CYS A 23 -11.50 -6.90 -9.71
N ARG A 24 -11.40 -6.50 -8.44
CA ARG A 24 -11.38 -5.08 -8.11
C ARG A 24 -10.02 -4.55 -8.56
N GLU A 25 -9.91 -4.37 -9.87
CA GLU A 25 -8.87 -3.59 -10.51
C GLU A 25 -8.84 -2.24 -9.78
N GLU A 26 -7.67 -1.82 -9.34
CA GLU A 26 -7.51 -0.57 -8.62
C GLU A 26 -7.68 0.57 -9.63
N TYR A 27 -8.94 0.90 -9.91
CA TYR A 27 -9.33 1.86 -10.93
C TYR A 27 -8.66 3.21 -10.66
N GLY A 28 -7.64 3.54 -11.45
CA GLY A 28 -7.18 4.92 -11.66
C GLY A 28 -5.76 5.26 -11.24
N LEU A 29 -5.00 4.36 -10.58
CA LEU A 29 -3.57 4.60 -10.37
C LEU A 29 -2.80 4.04 -11.57
N LYS A 30 -2.10 4.92 -12.29
CA LYS A 30 -1.10 4.50 -13.28
C LYS A 30 -0.07 3.62 -12.55
N PRO A 31 0.36 2.47 -13.11
CA PRO A 31 1.38 1.64 -12.47
C PRO A 31 2.67 2.46 -12.36
N GLY A 32 2.91 2.99 -11.16
CA GLY A 32 4.12 3.69 -10.79
C GLY A 32 5.24 2.73 -10.38
N PRO A 33 6.43 3.26 -10.08
CA PRO A 33 7.49 2.45 -9.47
C PRO A 33 6.97 1.78 -8.20
N ALA A 34 7.48 0.58 -7.87
CA ALA A 34 7.26 -0.01 -6.57
C ALA A 34 8.35 0.46 -5.60
N ALA A 35 8.03 0.51 -4.32
CA ALA A 35 9.03 0.60 -3.28
C ALA A 35 9.92 -0.65 -3.31
N VAL A 36 11.23 -0.47 -3.23
CA VAL A 36 12.24 -1.53 -3.22
C VAL A 36 13.19 -1.27 -2.06
N ASN A 37 13.44 -2.28 -1.24
CA ASN A 37 14.32 -2.16 -0.07
C ASN A 37 13.95 -1.01 0.90
N GLY A 38 12.65 -0.70 1.04
CA GLY A 38 12.19 0.40 1.89
C GLY A 38 12.42 1.80 1.31
N GLU A 39 12.82 1.90 0.04
CA GLU A 39 12.95 3.17 -0.68
C GLU A 39 11.92 3.25 -1.80
N PHE A 40 11.31 4.41 -1.96
CA PHE A 40 10.42 4.74 -3.06
C PHE A 40 10.93 5.99 -3.79
N ARG A 41 11.12 5.85 -5.10
CA ARG A 41 11.60 6.92 -5.98
C ARG A 41 10.50 7.22 -6.98
N PRO A 42 9.72 8.30 -6.79
CA PRO A 42 8.56 8.57 -7.64
C PRO A 42 8.91 9.06 -9.06
N GLY A 43 10.18 9.36 -9.33
CA GLY A 43 10.61 9.98 -10.59
C GLY A 43 10.16 11.45 -10.71
N THR A 44 10.32 12.03 -11.90
CA THR A 44 10.06 13.45 -12.18
C THR A 44 8.61 13.75 -12.60
N ASP A 45 7.92 12.75 -13.13
CA ASP A 45 6.70 12.96 -13.91
C ASP A 45 5.44 13.02 -13.04
N PHE A 46 5.50 12.44 -11.85
CA PHE A 46 4.35 12.35 -10.94
C PHE A 46 3.87 13.71 -10.41
N LEU A 47 4.76 14.70 -10.32
CA LEU A 47 4.42 16.05 -9.87
C LEU A 47 3.63 16.83 -10.93
N ASN A 48 3.73 16.44 -12.20
CA ASN A 48 3.29 17.27 -13.31
C ASN A 48 2.13 16.66 -14.11
N THR A 49 2.07 15.33 -14.27
CA THR A 49 1.13 14.72 -15.23
C THR A 49 0.45 13.43 -14.78
N ASP A 50 1.02 12.66 -13.86
CA ASP A 50 0.59 11.26 -13.65
C ASP A 50 -0.45 11.07 -12.53
N GLY A 51 -0.81 12.13 -11.82
CA GLY A 51 -1.72 12.05 -10.69
C GLY A 51 -1.09 11.36 -9.48
N PRO A 52 -1.89 10.87 -8.52
CA PRO A 52 -1.34 10.19 -7.35
C PRO A 52 -0.54 8.94 -7.76
N VAL A 53 0.55 8.67 -7.07
CA VAL A 53 1.36 7.46 -7.25
C VAL A 53 1.13 6.50 -6.08
N SER A 54 1.10 5.21 -6.39
CA SER A 54 1.03 4.17 -5.36
C SER A 54 2.37 4.05 -4.66
N LEU A 55 2.37 4.06 -3.32
CA LEU A 55 3.57 3.81 -2.51
C LEU A 55 3.77 2.32 -2.22
N ARG A 56 3.11 1.42 -2.94
CA ARG A 56 3.22 -0.03 -2.71
C ARG A 56 4.58 -0.58 -3.05
N GLY A 57 4.89 -1.74 -2.46
CA GLY A 57 6.13 -2.48 -2.64
C GLY A 57 6.69 -2.89 -1.28
N GLU A 58 8.02 -3.01 -1.20
CA GLU A 58 8.75 -3.44 -0.02
C GLU A 58 8.93 -2.29 0.95
N TRP A 59 8.29 -2.37 2.11
CA TRP A 59 8.45 -1.44 3.22
C TRP A 59 9.27 -2.07 4.33
N LYS A 60 10.01 -1.25 5.08
CA LYS A 60 10.66 -1.71 6.31
C LYS A 60 9.59 -1.95 7.38
N PHE A 61 9.72 -3.04 8.12
CA PHE A 61 8.69 -3.49 9.05
C PHE A 61 9.26 -3.99 10.38
N ARG A 62 8.61 -3.63 11.48
CA ARG A 62 8.84 -4.23 12.81
C ARG A 62 7.54 -4.79 13.35
N TRP A 63 7.59 -6.01 13.88
CA TRP A 63 6.42 -6.71 14.41
C TRP A 63 6.50 -6.82 15.92
N LEU A 64 5.45 -6.38 16.62
CA LEU A 64 5.35 -6.44 18.09
C LEU A 64 6.51 -5.75 18.83
N GLU A 65 7.17 -4.80 18.18
CA GLU A 65 8.16 -3.90 18.79
C GLU A 65 7.58 -2.49 18.74
N ASP A 66 7.50 -1.82 19.89
CA ASP A 66 6.99 -0.45 20.00
C ASP A 66 8.02 0.40 20.74
N ASP A 67 8.75 1.21 19.98
CA ASP A 67 9.75 2.13 20.47
C ASP A 67 9.52 3.49 19.81
N PRO A 68 9.18 4.55 20.57
CA PRO A 68 8.96 5.88 20.01
C PRO A 68 10.15 6.44 19.22
N SER A 69 11.37 5.94 19.46
CA SER A 69 12.55 6.32 18.67
C SER A 69 12.44 5.91 17.20
N PHE A 70 11.57 4.96 16.85
CA PHE A 70 11.32 4.54 15.47
C PHE A 70 10.73 5.66 14.60
N ALA A 71 10.09 6.66 15.19
CA ALA A 71 9.61 7.86 14.48
C ALA A 71 10.73 8.86 14.16
N ASN A 72 11.88 8.78 14.84
CA ASN A 72 12.97 9.72 14.62
C ASN A 72 13.47 9.63 13.15
N PRO A 73 13.56 10.76 12.42
CA PRO A 73 14.04 10.77 11.04
C PRO A 73 15.45 10.18 10.92
N ASP A 74 16.29 10.34 11.94
CA ASP A 74 17.69 9.88 11.96
C ASP A 74 17.87 8.45 12.52
N TYR A 75 16.79 7.73 12.84
CA TYR A 75 16.86 6.36 13.32
C TYR A 75 17.46 5.42 12.25
N ASP A 76 18.44 4.59 12.65
CA ASP A 76 19.04 3.59 11.77
C ASP A 76 18.13 2.36 11.62
N ASP A 77 17.38 2.35 10.52
CA ASP A 77 16.48 1.26 10.14
C ASP A 77 17.12 0.24 9.18
N SER A 78 18.45 0.26 9.00
CA SER A 78 19.16 -0.65 8.08
C SER A 78 18.94 -2.14 8.40
N SER A 79 18.68 -2.46 9.66
CA SER A 79 18.44 -3.82 10.15
C SER A 79 16.97 -4.28 10.09
N TRP A 80 16.05 -3.42 9.66
CA TRP A 80 14.62 -3.75 9.61
C TRP A 80 14.34 -4.74 8.48
N PRO A 81 13.59 -5.83 8.72
CA PRO A 81 13.13 -6.70 7.64
C PRO A 81 12.17 -5.97 6.72
N LEU A 82 12.01 -6.50 5.50
CA LEU A 82 11.10 -5.97 4.49
C LEU A 82 9.76 -6.72 4.50
N LEU A 83 8.68 -6.00 4.21
CA LEU A 83 7.32 -6.50 4.09
C LEU A 83 6.69 -5.98 2.79
N GLU A 84 6.20 -6.88 1.94
CA GLU A 84 5.46 -6.49 0.72
C GLU A 84 4.06 -5.98 1.10
N THR A 85 3.75 -4.73 0.74
CA THR A 85 2.51 -4.04 1.15
C THR A 85 1.28 -4.33 0.28
N LYS A 86 1.35 -5.34 -0.60
CA LYS A 86 0.22 -5.77 -1.44
C LYS A 86 -0.85 -6.58 -0.68
N GLY A 87 -0.74 -6.72 0.63
CA GLY A 87 -1.68 -7.50 1.45
C GLY A 87 -1.59 -7.20 2.95
N TYR A 88 -2.33 -7.98 3.74
CA TYR A 88 -2.30 -7.91 5.20
C TYR A 88 -1.02 -8.56 5.76
N TRP A 89 -0.43 -7.96 6.81
CA TRP A 89 0.69 -8.56 7.54
C TRP A 89 0.36 -9.94 8.12
N THR A 90 -0.92 -10.27 8.25
CA THR A 90 -1.41 -11.53 8.79
C THR A 90 -0.91 -12.74 8.00
N GLY A 91 -0.70 -12.58 6.69
CA GLY A 91 -0.11 -13.62 5.84
C GLY A 91 1.35 -13.92 6.15
N LEU A 92 2.05 -13.01 6.84
CA LEU A 92 3.48 -13.08 7.13
C LEU A 92 3.76 -13.37 8.62
N THR A 93 2.92 -12.86 9.50
CA THR A 93 3.04 -13.04 10.97
C THR A 93 2.22 -14.22 11.50
N GLY A 94 1.25 -14.72 10.71
CA GLY A 94 0.31 -15.74 11.14
C GLY A 94 -0.74 -15.26 12.16
N SER A 95 -0.70 -13.98 12.55
CA SER A 95 -1.59 -13.41 13.56
C SER A 95 -2.37 -12.21 13.02
N GLY A 96 -3.67 -12.17 13.31
CA GLY A 96 -4.53 -11.00 13.09
C GLY A 96 -4.46 -9.94 14.19
N THR A 97 -3.76 -10.24 15.29
CA THR A 97 -3.67 -9.36 16.46
C THR A 97 -2.23 -8.98 16.74
N GLY A 98 -2.01 -7.70 16.99
CA GLY A 98 -0.70 -7.12 17.25
C GLY A 98 -0.63 -5.70 16.70
N TYR A 99 0.58 -5.19 16.63
CA TYR A 99 0.93 -3.89 16.08
C TYR A 99 2.26 -4.01 15.36
N GLY A 100 2.54 -3.07 14.48
CA GLY A 100 3.80 -3.03 13.79
C GLY A 100 4.10 -1.65 13.24
N TRP A 101 5.39 -1.36 13.17
CA TRP A 101 5.89 -0.15 12.55
C TRP A 101 6.18 -0.39 11.08
N TYR A 102 5.75 0.54 10.26
CA TYR A 102 5.98 0.58 8.82
C TYR A 102 6.83 1.80 8.52
N ARG A 103 7.91 1.63 7.77
CA ARG A 103 8.81 2.72 7.40
C ARG A 103 9.17 2.66 5.92
N LEU A 104 9.09 3.82 5.26
CA LEU A 104 9.40 4.02 3.85
C LEU A 104 10.15 5.33 3.68
N HIS A 105 11.25 5.30 2.93
CA HIS A 105 11.99 6.47 2.52
C HIS A 105 11.53 6.92 1.14
N ILE A 106 11.00 8.14 1.03
CA ILE A 106 10.60 8.72 -0.27
C ILE A 106 11.73 9.64 -0.75
N ILE A 107 12.40 9.24 -1.82
CA ILE A 107 13.61 9.91 -2.31
C ILE A 107 13.32 10.65 -3.60
N PHE A 108 13.56 11.95 -3.58
CA PHE A 108 13.42 12.84 -4.73
C PHE A 108 14.80 13.05 -5.38
N ASP A 109 15.06 12.36 -6.50
CA ASP A 109 16.33 12.44 -7.22
C ASP A 109 16.46 13.77 -7.97
N GLY A 110 17.02 14.78 -7.30
CA GLY A 110 17.37 16.10 -7.87
C GLY A 110 16.20 16.99 -8.28
N THR A 111 14.97 16.47 -8.20
CA THR A 111 13.72 17.17 -8.48
C THR A 111 12.91 17.27 -7.19
N VAL A 112 13.36 18.18 -6.32
CA VAL A 112 12.54 18.58 -5.18
C VAL A 112 11.29 19.25 -5.75
N PRO A 113 10.09 18.95 -5.23
CA PRO A 113 8.90 19.71 -5.57
C PRO A 113 9.22 21.21 -5.46
N ALA A 114 8.83 21.99 -6.48
CA ALA A 114 9.10 23.43 -6.48
C ALA A 114 8.66 24.05 -5.16
N ALA A 115 9.40 25.03 -4.65
CA ALA A 115 9.11 25.66 -3.37
C ALA A 115 7.63 26.08 -3.30
N GLY A 116 6.92 25.62 -2.27
CA GLY A 116 5.47 25.84 -2.11
C GLY A 116 4.56 24.74 -2.69
N THR A 117 5.11 23.70 -3.33
CA THR A 117 4.32 22.54 -3.77
C THR A 117 3.75 21.83 -2.55
N LYS A 118 2.43 21.62 -2.55
CA LYS A 118 1.74 20.87 -1.50
C LYS A 118 1.56 19.43 -1.95
N LEU A 119 2.18 18.51 -1.23
CA LEU A 119 1.98 17.08 -1.43
C LEU A 119 0.90 16.59 -0.49
N GLY A 120 0.07 15.68 -0.98
CA GLY A 120 -0.91 14.96 -0.18
C GLY A 120 -0.52 13.49 -0.06
N LEU A 121 -0.68 12.93 1.13
CA LEU A 121 -0.57 11.49 1.36
C LEU A 121 -1.98 10.93 1.57
N SER A 122 -2.38 9.99 0.72
CA SER A 122 -3.64 9.27 0.87
C SER A 122 -3.37 7.93 1.56
N ILE A 123 -3.81 7.81 2.80
CA ILE A 123 -3.79 6.54 3.53
C ILE A 123 -5.12 5.82 3.26
N PRO A 124 -5.10 4.60 2.69
CA PRO A 124 -6.32 3.83 2.50
C PRO A 124 -6.88 3.39 3.86
N TYR A 125 -7.95 2.60 3.84
CA TYR A 125 -8.49 2.01 5.06
C TYR A 125 -7.43 1.17 5.80
N ILE A 126 -7.10 1.56 7.04
CA ILE A 126 -6.24 0.81 7.97
C ILE A 126 -7.10 0.26 9.10
N LYS A 127 -6.85 -0.99 9.49
CA LYS A 127 -7.51 -1.62 10.64
C LYS A 127 -6.47 -1.97 11.71
N SER A 128 -6.66 -1.61 12.98
CA SER A 128 -7.76 -0.80 13.54
C SER A 128 -7.45 0.69 13.68
N ALA A 129 -6.18 1.06 13.80
CA ALA A 129 -5.71 2.42 14.03
C ALA A 129 -4.27 2.57 13.49
N TYR A 130 -3.82 3.80 13.34
CA TYR A 130 -2.44 4.14 12.96
C TYR A 130 -2.05 5.49 13.54
N ASP A 131 -0.75 5.66 13.80
CA ASP A 131 -0.11 6.95 13.90
C ASP A 131 0.76 7.16 12.65
N LEU A 132 0.82 8.40 12.16
CA LEU A 132 1.57 8.76 10.96
C LEU A 132 2.59 9.83 11.30
N TYR A 133 3.85 9.53 10.98
CA TYR A 133 5.01 10.40 11.14
C TYR A 133 5.58 10.72 9.76
N VAL A 134 5.96 11.97 9.51
CA VAL A 134 6.56 12.42 8.25
C VAL A 134 7.77 13.28 8.60
N ASN A 135 8.95 12.70 8.45
CA ASN A 135 10.24 13.28 8.88
C ASN A 135 10.29 13.55 10.41
N GLY A 136 9.73 12.64 11.21
CA GLY A 136 9.45 12.83 12.64
C GLY A 136 7.96 12.98 12.92
#